data_AF-A0A8K0K127-F1
#
_entry.id   AF-A0A8K0K127-F1
#
_cell.length_a   1.000
_cell.length_b   1.000
_cell.length_c   1.000
_cell.angle_alpha   90.00
_cell.angle_beta   90.00
_cell.angle_gamma   90.00
#
_symmetry.space_group_name_H-M   'P 1'
#
loop_
_entity.id
_entity.type
_entity.pdbx_description
1 polymer ?
#
loop_
_entity_poly.entity_id
_entity_poly.type
_entity_poly.pdbx_seq_one_letter_code
_entity_poly.pdbx_strand_id
1 'polypeptide(L)'
;MQMVEVEEEFVALANSDIAQLCAENILLWQQFLEAFTCKDPVHQHLARYHHNLRVKRFAEAFFVIDNPRQSAAGCYDATYYQSYLAASESLRRSRYLASLPPLPIQCTEVDGDASTLPIIFEDQYQEVSEFARRRSVATRKSGKAVKASNPIELSSAAKDKSIKDREIRSQ
;
A
#
# COMPACT_ATOMS: atom_id res chain seq x y z
N MET A 1 57.50 33.88 -41.76
CA MET A 1 57.72 33.37 -40.39
C MET A 1 56.86 34.13 -39.39
N GLN A 2 56.93 35.46 -39.35
CA GLN A 2 56.12 36.29 -38.43
C GLN A 2 54.59 36.18 -38.58
N MET A 3 54.05 35.94 -39.79
CA MET A 3 52.61 35.70 -39.98
C MET A 3 52.11 34.37 -39.43
N VAL A 4 52.98 33.35 -39.37
CA VAL A 4 52.62 32.00 -38.90
C VAL A 4 52.55 31.99 -37.36
N GLU A 5 53.43 32.74 -36.69
CA GLU A 5 53.38 32.91 -35.23
C GLU A 5 52.07 33.61 -34.78
N VAL A 6 51.58 34.59 -35.55
CA VAL A 6 50.32 35.29 -35.23
C VAL A 6 49.10 34.37 -35.41
N GLU A 7 49.10 33.50 -36.42
CA GLU A 7 48.05 32.49 -36.60
C GLU A 7 48.08 31.43 -35.49
N GLU A 8 49.28 30.98 -35.07
CA GLU A 8 49.44 30.04 -33.96
C GLU A 8 48.99 30.64 -32.61
N GLU A 9 49.32 31.91 -32.33
CA GLU A 9 48.83 32.61 -31.14
C GLU A 9 47.30 32.76 -31.14
N PHE A 10 46.70 33.07 -32.29
CA PHE A 10 45.24 33.17 -32.40
C PHE A 10 44.55 31.83 -32.14
N VAL A 11 45.06 30.74 -32.71
CA VAL A 11 44.53 29.39 -32.47
C VAL A 11 44.70 28.97 -31.02
N ALA A 12 45.83 29.30 -30.39
CA ALA A 12 46.08 29.04 -28.98
C ALA A 12 45.09 29.80 -28.07
N LEU A 13 44.82 31.07 -28.37
CA LEU A 13 43.83 31.88 -27.65
C LEU A 13 42.41 31.31 -27.81
N ALA A 14 41.99 30.99 -29.04
CA ALA A 14 40.69 30.40 -29.31
C ALA A 14 40.49 29.05 -28.58
N ASN A 15 41.52 28.20 -28.56
CA ASN A 15 41.47 26.93 -27.82
C ASN A 15 41.39 27.15 -26.30
N SER A 16 42.07 28.17 -25.77
CA SER A 16 41.98 28.55 -24.36
C SER A 16 40.56 29.03 -24.01
N ASP A 17 39.98 29.89 -24.84
CA ASP A 17 38.62 30.40 -24.64
C ASP A 17 37.57 29.28 -24.70
N ILE A 18 37.71 28.36 -25.66
CA ILE A 18 36.84 27.18 -25.76
C ILE A 18 36.99 26.28 -24.51
N ALA A 19 38.22 26.05 -24.05
CA ALA A 19 38.47 25.27 -22.84
C ALA A 19 37.83 25.93 -21.61
N GLN A 20 37.91 27.25 -21.49
CA GLN A 20 37.25 28.01 -20.42
C GLN A 20 35.73 27.86 -20.49
N LEU A 21 35.11 28.06 -21.65
CA LEU A 21 33.67 27.89 -21.82
C LEU A 21 33.19 26.46 -21.51
N CYS A 22 33.98 25.45 -21.84
CA CYS A 22 33.71 24.07 -21.47
C CYS A 22 33.76 23.87 -19.94
N ALA A 23 34.77 24.44 -19.27
CA ALA A 23 34.87 24.38 -17.82
C ALA A 23 33.68 25.08 -17.13
N GLU A 24 33.29 26.25 -17.63
CA GLU A 24 32.12 26.99 -17.11
C GLU A 24 30.81 26.22 -17.34
N ASN A 25 30.62 25.59 -18.51
CA ASN A 25 29.45 24.73 -18.76
C ASN A 25 29.37 23.53 -17.82
N ILE A 26 30.51 22.88 -17.56
CA ILE A 26 30.57 21.75 -16.61
C ILE A 26 30.18 22.23 -15.22
N LEU A 27 30.70 23.37 -14.78
CA LEU A 27 30.39 23.94 -13.48
C LEU A 27 28.89 24.30 -13.35
N LEU A 28 28.32 24.94 -14.37
CA LEU A 28 26.89 25.26 -14.41
C LEU A 28 26.04 23.99 -14.36
N TRP A 29 26.44 22.93 -15.08
CA TRP A 29 25.74 21.66 -15.05
C TRP A 29 25.83 20.98 -13.68
N GLN A 30 26.98 21.02 -13.02
CA GLN A 30 27.13 20.51 -11.65
C GLN A 30 26.25 21.29 -10.66
N GLN A 31 26.26 22.62 -10.73
CA GLN A 31 25.40 23.46 -9.89
C GLN A 31 23.91 23.16 -10.13
N PHE A 32 23.50 22.95 -11.38
CA PHE A 32 22.15 22.52 -11.71
C PHE A 32 21.83 21.17 -11.06
N LEU A 33 22.70 20.17 -11.20
CA LEU A 33 22.51 18.88 -10.57
C LEU A 33 22.40 19.00 -9.04
N GLU A 34 23.27 19.76 -8.37
CA GLU A 34 23.18 19.99 -6.93
C GLU A 34 21.90 20.74 -6.51
N ALA A 35 21.41 21.63 -7.37
CA ALA A 35 20.20 22.40 -7.13
C ALA A 35 18.91 21.58 -7.31
N PHE A 36 18.91 20.53 -8.13
CA PHE A 36 17.69 19.79 -8.51
C PHE A 36 17.71 18.29 -8.21
N THR A 37 18.88 17.70 -7.92
CA THR A 37 18.99 16.30 -7.52
C THR A 37 19.20 16.17 -6.01
N CYS A 38 18.86 15.00 -5.48
CA CYS A 38 19.19 14.59 -4.10
C CYS A 38 18.76 15.52 -2.98
N LYS A 39 17.70 16.32 -3.18
CA LYS A 39 17.16 17.18 -2.11
C LYS A 39 16.53 16.34 -1.01
N ASP A 40 17.17 16.28 0.16
CA ASP A 40 16.68 15.55 1.33
C ASP A 40 15.21 15.83 1.67
N PRO A 41 14.71 17.09 1.63
CA PRO A 41 13.30 17.34 1.92
C PRO A 41 12.35 16.66 0.93
N VAL A 42 12.74 16.59 -0.35
CA VAL A 42 11.96 15.92 -1.40
C VAL A 42 12.00 14.41 -1.18
N HIS A 43 13.17 13.84 -0.90
CA HIS A 43 13.30 12.42 -0.57
C HIS A 43 12.47 12.02 0.65
N GLN A 44 12.52 12.81 1.73
CA GLN A 44 11.72 12.55 2.93
C GLN A 44 10.23 12.67 2.66
N HIS A 45 9.81 13.66 1.87
CA HIS A 45 8.41 13.83 1.48
C HIS A 45 7.92 12.61 0.68
N LEU A 46 8.67 12.22 -0.36
CA LEU A 46 8.35 11.05 -1.18
C LEU A 46 8.33 9.79 -0.32
N ALA A 47 9.33 9.55 0.54
CA ALA A 47 9.38 8.39 1.43
C ALA A 47 8.13 8.30 2.33
N ARG A 48 7.70 9.41 2.93
CA ARG A 48 6.47 9.46 3.74
C ARG A 48 5.22 9.18 2.90
N TYR A 49 5.15 9.77 1.70
CA TYR A 49 4.04 9.57 0.77
C TYR A 49 3.94 8.09 0.36
N HIS A 50 5.04 7.46 -0.07
CA HIS A 50 5.10 6.05 -0.43
C HIS A 50 4.77 5.13 0.74
N HIS A 51 5.30 5.41 1.93
CA HIS A 51 4.96 4.65 3.13
C HIS A 51 3.45 4.68 3.41
N ASN A 52 2.81 5.85 3.31
CA ASN A 52 1.36 5.97 3.53
C ASN A 52 0.55 5.15 2.51
N LEU A 53 0.95 5.19 1.23
CA LEU A 53 0.29 4.40 0.19
C LEU A 53 0.46 2.90 0.39
N ARG A 54 1.64 2.45 0.81
CA ARG A 54 1.89 1.06 1.18
C ARG A 54 1.00 0.60 2.33
N VAL A 55 0.91 1.40 3.40
CA VAL A 55 0.05 1.08 4.55
C VAL A 55 -1.42 1.01 4.15
N LYS A 56 -1.88 1.92 3.27
CA LYS A 56 -3.24 1.87 2.71
C LYS A 56 -3.48 0.58 1.92
N ARG A 57 -2.57 0.23 1.01
CA ARG A 57 -2.63 -1.00 0.22
C ARG A 57 -2.65 -2.25 1.10
N PHE A 58 -1.84 -2.27 2.16
CA PHE A 58 -1.83 -3.35 3.16
C PHE A 58 -3.17 -3.46 3.90
N ALA A 59 -3.78 -2.33 4.27
CA ALA A 59 -5.07 -2.30 4.96
C ALA A 59 -6.24 -2.83 4.09
N GLU A 60 -6.05 -2.98 2.78
CA GLU A 60 -7.05 -3.55 1.86
C GLU A 60 -7.40 -5.01 2.18
N ALA A 61 -6.51 -5.73 2.87
CA ALA A 61 -6.72 -7.10 3.30
C ALA A 61 -6.68 -7.27 4.84
N PHE A 62 -6.92 -6.18 5.57
CA PHE A 62 -7.06 -6.19 7.02
C PHE A 62 -8.54 -6.18 7.44
N PHE A 63 -8.93 -7.14 8.28
CA PHE A 63 -10.30 -7.34 8.72
C PHE A 63 -10.36 -7.47 10.24
N VAL A 64 -11.27 -6.72 10.86
CA VAL A 64 -11.58 -6.84 12.29
C VAL A 64 -12.88 -7.63 12.44
N ILE A 65 -12.87 -8.62 13.32
CA ILE A 65 -14.01 -9.47 13.60
C ILE A 65 -14.35 -9.36 15.08
N ASP A 66 -15.56 -8.87 15.34
CA ASP A 66 -16.11 -8.84 16.67
C ASP A 66 -16.59 -10.26 17.05
N ASN A 67 -16.18 -10.72 18.24
CA ASN A 67 -16.53 -12.01 18.81
C ASN A 67 -17.06 -11.84 20.23
N PRO A 68 -17.99 -12.71 20.70
CA PRO A 68 -18.41 -12.71 22.10
C PRO A 68 -17.25 -13.17 22.99
N ARG A 69 -17.07 -12.53 24.15
CA ARG A 69 -15.94 -12.80 25.06
C ARG A 69 -15.78 -14.28 25.41
N GLN A 70 -16.88 -15.01 25.54
CA GLN A 70 -16.86 -16.44 25.86
C GLN A 70 -16.20 -17.29 24.76
N SER A 71 -16.23 -16.86 23.49
CA SER A 71 -15.60 -17.64 22.40
C SER A 71 -14.07 -17.53 22.40
N ALA A 72 -13.48 -16.60 23.17
CA ALA A 72 -12.02 -16.52 23.32
C ALA A 72 -11.41 -17.81 23.85
N ALA A 73 -12.15 -18.55 24.70
CA ALA A 73 -11.70 -19.83 25.23
C ALA A 73 -11.61 -20.94 24.16
N GLY A 74 -12.28 -20.76 23.01
CA GLY A 74 -12.29 -21.70 21.89
C GLY A 74 -11.44 -21.24 20.70
N CYS A 75 -10.54 -20.27 20.86
CA CYS A 75 -9.80 -19.66 19.75
C CYS A 75 -8.88 -20.63 18.97
N TYR A 76 -8.56 -21.80 19.53
CA TYR A 76 -7.77 -22.85 18.89
C TYR A 76 -8.62 -23.93 18.22
N ASP A 77 -9.95 -23.81 18.22
CA ASP A 77 -10.80 -24.77 17.52
C ASP A 77 -10.52 -24.70 16.01
N ALA A 78 -10.20 -25.88 15.45
CA ALA A 78 -9.87 -26.06 14.03
C ALA A 78 -10.94 -25.47 13.10
N THR A 79 -12.19 -25.42 13.55
CA THR A 79 -13.30 -24.82 12.81
C THR A 79 -13.07 -23.34 12.50
N TYR A 80 -12.51 -22.56 13.44
CA TYR A 80 -12.19 -21.14 13.20
C TYR A 80 -11.09 -20.98 12.16
N TYR A 81 -10.03 -21.79 12.27
CA TYR A 81 -8.94 -21.78 11.31
C TYR A 81 -9.43 -22.09 9.88
N GLN A 82 -10.26 -23.13 9.72
CA GLN A 82 -10.81 -23.48 8.41
C GLN A 82 -11.70 -22.38 7.84
N SER A 83 -12.47 -21.69 8.69
CA SER A 83 -13.25 -20.52 8.26
C SER A 83 -12.36 -19.38 7.75
N TYR A 84 -11.27 -19.06 8.45
CA TYR A 84 -10.32 -18.02 8.01
C TYR A 84 -9.63 -18.38 6.70
N LEU A 85 -9.26 -19.65 6.55
CA LEU A 85 -8.61 -20.15 5.34
C LEU A 85 -9.55 -20.05 4.14
N ALA A 86 -10.79 -20.54 4.26
CA ALA A 86 -11.80 -20.45 3.21
C ALA A 86 -12.12 -18.99 2.81
N ALA A 87 -12.24 -18.09 3.79
CA ALA A 87 -12.45 -16.67 3.55
C ALA A 87 -11.25 -16.03 2.82
N SER A 88 -10.02 -16.39 3.22
CA SER A 88 -8.79 -15.91 2.59
C SER A 88 -8.70 -16.34 1.13
N GLU A 89 -8.98 -17.61 0.83
CA GLU A 89 -8.98 -18.11 -0.54
C GLU A 89 -10.01 -17.40 -1.41
N SER A 90 -11.21 -17.20 -0.87
CA SER A 90 -12.29 -16.49 -1.57
C SER A 90 -11.88 -15.05 -1.89
N LEU A 91 -11.25 -14.36 -0.92
CA LEU A 91 -10.74 -13.01 -1.11
C LEU A 91 -9.61 -12.95 -2.14
N ARG A 92 -8.66 -13.91 -2.13
CA ARG A 92 -7.58 -13.97 -3.15
C ARG A 92 -8.12 -14.15 -4.57
N ARG A 93 -9.24 -14.88 -4.72
CA ARG A 93 -9.91 -15.08 -6.01
C ARG A 93 -10.90 -13.96 -6.37
N SER A 94 -11.15 -13.01 -5.45
CA SER A 94 -12.10 -11.92 -5.67
C SER A 94 -11.58 -10.93 -6.71
N ARG A 95 -12.52 -10.27 -7.41
CA ARG A 95 -12.14 -9.20 -8.34
C ARG A 95 -11.56 -8.01 -7.60
N TYR A 96 -12.01 -7.77 -6.36
CA TYR A 96 -11.54 -6.67 -5.53
C TYR A 96 -10.02 -6.60 -5.46
N LEU A 97 -9.37 -7.64 -4.90
CA LEU A 97 -7.91 -7.67 -4.76
C LEU A 97 -7.18 -7.62 -6.11
N ALA A 98 -7.73 -8.28 -7.13
CA ALA A 98 -7.16 -8.28 -8.48
C ALA A 98 -7.26 -6.90 -9.17
N SER A 99 -8.27 -6.10 -8.84
CA SER A 99 -8.51 -4.77 -9.41
C SER A 99 -7.88 -3.62 -8.64
N LEU A 100 -7.26 -3.88 -7.49
CA LEU A 100 -6.68 -2.82 -6.68
C LEU A 100 -5.58 -2.08 -7.48
N PRO A 101 -5.62 -0.74 -7.55
CA PRO A 101 -4.73 0.04 -8.40
C PRO A 101 -3.25 -0.11 -7.97
N PRO A 102 -2.31 -0.20 -8.92
CA PRO A 102 -0.88 -0.28 -8.59
C PRO A 102 -0.44 0.99 -7.85
N LEU A 103 0.55 0.85 -6.95
CA LEU A 103 1.12 2.00 -6.27
C LEU A 103 1.96 2.84 -7.27
N PRO A 104 2.00 4.18 -7.14
CA PRO A 104 2.78 5.05 -8.02
C PRO A 104 4.27 4.69 -8.06
N ILE A 105 4.78 4.20 -6.93
CA ILE A 105 6.05 3.48 -6.84
C ILE A 105 5.74 2.19 -6.09
N GLN A 106 5.99 1.07 -6.74
CA GLN A 106 5.76 -0.26 -6.20
C GLN A 106 7.07 -1.04 -6.19
N CYS A 107 7.35 -1.72 -5.08
CA CYS A 107 8.33 -2.77 -4.99
C CYS A 107 7.61 -4.07 -4.64
N THR A 108 7.32 -4.91 -5.64
CA THR A 108 6.49 -6.12 -5.45
C THR A 108 7.02 -7.05 -4.36
N GLU A 109 8.34 -7.13 -4.20
CA GLU A 109 8.98 -7.93 -3.15
C GLU A 109 8.61 -7.48 -1.73
N VAL A 110 8.41 -6.18 -1.52
CA VAL A 110 8.15 -5.61 -0.19
C VAL A 110 6.68 -5.22 0.00
N ASP A 111 6.00 -4.82 -1.07
CA ASP A 111 4.61 -4.33 -1.05
C ASP A 111 3.60 -5.46 -1.29
N GLY A 112 4.03 -6.57 -1.91
CA GLY A 112 3.17 -7.66 -2.34
C GLY A 112 2.32 -7.30 -3.56
N ASP A 113 1.87 -8.34 -4.26
CA ASP A 113 0.83 -8.28 -5.30
C ASP A 113 -0.49 -8.90 -4.77
N ALA A 114 -1.52 -9.00 -5.61
CA ALA A 114 -2.80 -9.58 -5.19
C ALA A 114 -2.68 -11.03 -4.66
N SER A 115 -1.64 -11.77 -5.04
CA SER A 115 -1.42 -13.14 -4.61
C SER A 115 -0.63 -13.24 -3.30
N THR A 116 0.30 -12.31 -3.07
CA THR A 116 1.23 -12.29 -1.94
C THR A 116 0.84 -11.30 -0.85
N LEU A 117 -0.14 -10.42 -1.09
CA LEU A 117 -0.67 -9.50 -0.08
C LEU A 117 -1.11 -10.30 1.17
N PRO A 118 -0.65 -9.92 2.37
CA PRO A 118 -1.04 -10.58 3.60
C PRO A 118 -2.52 -10.30 3.88
N ILE A 119 -3.26 -11.36 4.22
CA ILE A 119 -4.65 -11.28 4.66
C ILE A 119 -4.64 -11.46 6.17
N ILE A 120 -5.12 -10.46 6.89
CA ILE A 120 -5.03 -10.41 8.35
C ILE A 120 -6.44 -10.30 8.94
N PHE A 121 -6.70 -11.16 9.91
CA PHE A 121 -7.91 -11.15 10.72
C PHE A 121 -7.54 -10.80 12.15
N GLU A 122 -8.11 -9.72 12.67
CA GLU A 122 -8.02 -9.32 14.07
C GLU A 122 -9.31 -9.71 14.79
N ASP A 123 -9.21 -10.59 15.78
CA ASP A 123 -10.35 -10.98 16.60
C ASP A 123 -10.50 -10.07 17.84
N GLN A 124 -11.59 -9.33 17.90
CA GLN A 124 -11.95 -8.46 19.03
C GLN A 124 -13.02 -9.10 19.90
N TYR A 125 -12.64 -9.49 21.11
CA TYR A 125 -13.52 -10.17 22.06
C TYR A 125 -14.22 -9.18 23.00
N GLN A 126 -15.54 -9.06 22.88
CA GLN A 126 -16.36 -8.09 23.59
C GLN A 126 -17.40 -8.75 24.49
N GLU A 127 -17.87 -8.04 25.51
CA GLU A 127 -18.96 -8.50 26.35
C GLU A 127 -20.23 -8.76 25.53
N VAL A 128 -21.04 -9.75 25.97
CA VAL A 128 -22.21 -10.22 25.20
C VAL A 128 -23.20 -9.09 24.92
N SER A 129 -23.38 -8.18 25.88
CA SER A 129 -24.24 -7.01 25.75
C SER A 129 -23.77 -6.04 24.68
N GLU A 130 -22.47 -5.77 24.60
CA GLU A 130 -21.87 -4.91 23.57
C GLU A 130 -21.89 -5.56 22.19
N PHE A 131 -21.57 -6.86 22.13
CA PHE A 131 -21.61 -7.66 20.91
C PHE A 131 -23.03 -7.70 20.32
N ALA A 132 -24.05 -7.95 21.17
CA ALA A 132 -25.45 -7.93 20.76
C ALA A 132 -25.89 -6.52 20.29
N ARG A 133 -25.44 -5.46 20.97
CA ARG A 133 -25.73 -4.07 20.58
C ARG A 133 -25.17 -3.76 19.19
N ARG A 134 -23.87 -4.00 18.94
CA ARG A 134 -23.25 -3.75 17.63
C ARG A 134 -23.92 -4.56 16.51
N ARG A 135 -24.28 -5.81 16.80
CA ARG A 135 -24.97 -6.68 15.86
C ARG A 135 -26.39 -6.20 15.52
N SER A 136 -27.14 -5.72 16.50
CA SER A 136 -28.50 -5.17 16.29
C SER A 136 -28.49 -3.94 15.39
N VAL A 137 -27.44 -3.11 15.48
CA VAL A 137 -27.23 -1.95 14.60
C VAL A 137 -26.86 -2.41 13.19
N ALA A 138 -26.02 -3.43 13.05
CA ALA A 138 -25.63 -3.99 11.75
C ALA A 138 -26.78 -4.67 11.00
N THR A 139 -27.67 -5.38 11.71
CA THR A 139 -28.85 -6.04 11.13
C THR A 139 -29.94 -5.06 10.73
N ARG A 140 -30.15 -3.97 11.49
CA ARG A 140 -31.06 -2.89 11.10
C ARG A 140 -30.66 -2.21 9.78
N LYS A 141 -29.36 -2.12 9.48
CA LYS A 141 -28.85 -1.59 8.20
C LYS A 141 -29.01 -2.53 7.01
N SER A 142 -29.22 -3.84 7.20
CA SER A 142 -29.24 -4.83 6.10
C SER A 142 -30.53 -5.60 5.90
N GLY A 143 -31.62 -5.27 6.62
CA GLY A 143 -32.98 -5.77 6.34
C GLY A 143 -33.22 -7.29 6.44
N LYS A 144 -32.22 -8.11 6.79
CA LYS A 144 -32.34 -9.56 6.95
C LYS A 144 -32.07 -9.99 8.39
N ALA A 145 -33.06 -10.63 9.01
CA ALA A 145 -32.92 -11.32 10.29
C ALA A 145 -32.16 -12.64 10.07
N VAL A 146 -30.89 -12.68 10.46
CA VAL A 146 -30.11 -13.94 10.49
C VAL A 146 -30.48 -14.64 11.80
N LYS A 147 -31.15 -15.79 11.70
CA LYS A 147 -31.37 -16.69 12.86
C LYS A 147 -30.00 -17.19 13.34
N ALA A 148 -29.76 -17.05 14.64
CA ALA A 148 -28.51 -17.43 15.26
C ALA A 148 -28.35 -18.96 15.29
N SER A 149 -27.48 -19.49 14.44
CA SER A 149 -26.81 -20.77 14.64
C SER A 149 -25.31 -20.48 14.74
N ASN A 150 -24.68 -20.94 15.82
CA ASN A 150 -23.25 -20.89 16.17
C ASN A 150 -22.46 -19.57 15.96
N PRO A 151 -21.70 -19.09 16.98
CA PRO A 151 -20.84 -17.90 16.86
C PRO A 151 -19.89 -17.91 15.65
N ILE A 152 -19.45 -19.10 15.24
CA ILE A 152 -18.55 -19.35 14.11
C ILE A 152 -19.20 -19.01 12.76
N GLU A 153 -20.42 -19.48 12.51
CA GLU A 153 -21.18 -19.17 11.28
C GLU A 153 -21.53 -17.68 11.20
N LEU A 154 -21.74 -17.06 12.36
CA LEU A 154 -21.99 -15.63 12.47
C LEU A 154 -20.74 -14.77 12.16
N SER A 155 -19.54 -15.28 12.44
CA SER A 155 -18.27 -14.61 12.13
C SER A 155 -17.91 -14.79 10.66
N SER A 156 -18.13 -15.98 10.09
CA SER A 156 -17.97 -16.22 8.65
C SER A 156 -18.92 -15.37 7.80
N ALA A 157 -20.18 -15.24 8.18
CA ALA A 157 -21.14 -14.39 7.47
C ALA A 157 -20.80 -12.90 7.52
N ALA A 158 -20.22 -12.42 8.63
CA ALA A 158 -19.76 -11.02 8.76
C ALA A 158 -18.52 -10.75 7.88
N LYS A 159 -17.59 -11.72 7.79
CA LYS A 159 -16.45 -11.67 6.86
C LYS A 159 -16.92 -11.62 5.42
N ASP A 160 -17.81 -12.51 5.02
CA ASP A 160 -18.38 -12.54 3.67
C ASP A 160 -19.06 -11.23 3.30
N LYS A 161 -19.76 -10.60 4.25
CA LYS A 161 -20.37 -9.28 4.04
C LYS A 161 -19.30 -8.20 3.83
N SER A 162 -18.26 -8.16 4.66
CA SER A 162 -17.17 -7.18 4.51
C SER A 162 -16.42 -7.35 3.18
N ILE A 163 -16.26 -8.58 2.70
CA ILE A 163 -15.63 -8.87 1.40
C ILE A 163 -16.53 -8.37 0.27
N LYS A 164 -17.82 -8.68 0.33
CA LYS A 164 -18.81 -8.22 -0.67
C LYS A 164 -18.95 -6.70 -0.70
N ASP A 165 -18.97 -6.04 0.46
CA ASP A 165 -19.06 -4.58 0.54
C ASP A 165 -17.85 -3.90 -0.11
N ARG A 166 -16.64 -4.49 0.03
CA ARG A 166 -15.43 -4.02 -0.66
C ARG A 166 -15.47 -4.31 -2.16
N GLU A 167 -15.94 -5.48 -2.57
CA GLU A 167 -16.09 -5.87 -3.98
C GLU A 167 -17.11 -4.99 -4.73
N ILE A 168 -18.19 -4.54 -4.06
CA ILE A 168 -19.14 -3.58 -4.61
C ILE A 168 -18.51 -2.20 -4.77
N ARG A 169 -17.67 -1.76 -3.82
CA ARG A 169 -17.01 -0.45 -3.87
C ARG A 169 -15.98 -0.33 -5.01
N SER A 170 -15.53 -1.46 -5.57
CA SER A 170 -14.64 -1.50 -6.73
C SER A 170 -15.35 -1.47 -8.10
N GLN A 171 -16.69 -1.43 -8.13
CA GLN A 171 -17.49 -1.28 -9.36
C GLN A 171 -17.92 0.17 -9.56
#